data_AF-A0A2H3HNE0-F1
#
_entry.id   AF-A0A2H3HNE0-F1
#
_cell.length_a   1.000
_cell.length_b   1.000
_cell.length_c   1.000
_cell.angle_alpha   90.00
_cell.angle_beta   90.00
_cell.angle_gamma   90.00
#
_symmetry.space_group_name_H-M   'P 1'
#
loop_
_entity.id
_entity.type
_entity.pdbx_description
1 polymer ?
#
loop_
_entity_poly.entity_id
_entity_poly.type
_entity_poly.pdbx_seq_one_letter_code
_entity_poly.pdbx_strand_id
1 'polypeptide(L)'
;MATSPSETSRTLHPQVSGASSADIDPSIPIRGPEHISDEEGPWAQKTILTFDGGGVRGYASLLVLKRIMTRIRDIERNHEDPAPSSTYYPWMGKHEQDANEDNPESERVDKFLPCHYFDYVAGTSTGGLSSIMLGRLRMSVDQALDTYKAFGNAVFGKPRWFHERSFLWYPRAKFSCRKTRAAFQEVVYQTLRRERDCFPSEAETEPLKYREDRTRTIAISWAINKEGGVSKEFVWRSYDNDFSPKAHDSNLWNPSNAGPAHTTAIWEVARATTAAPRYFESIKIRGRKFLDGGMVANNPALIAIREIHNLHGLVPALFVSIGTGLKVSADAQNNGLANGANGDIRTLRRAATRDDVRRKQFLKKYIEIGKHWKNWMVDCEGMNGTNGWRGHCRAIGLTEHLYRLNVEGDLHTIPLDDWRPSNTGEDTLKFIEAQTERYLAEPRVKDYITSIARKAVEIRRQRAATEQWERFAVDVIYRCSDCDTKKYDTRAKLREHLQKGTEHRRERMVDGRELEEKLSASRSFRPDRPGETGR
;
A
#
# COMPACT_ATOMS: atom_id res chain seq x y z
N MET A 1 -9.37 30.19 -46.04
CA MET A 1 -9.63 28.74 -45.88
C MET A 1 -8.88 28.29 -44.63
N ALA A 2 -9.55 28.34 -43.49
CA ALA A 2 -9.05 27.89 -42.20
C ALA A 2 -10.27 27.41 -41.42
N THR A 3 -10.26 26.16 -40.98
CA THR A 3 -11.24 25.61 -40.04
C THR A 3 -10.52 24.71 -39.06
N SER A 4 -10.54 25.14 -37.80
CA SER A 4 -10.09 24.48 -36.59
C SER A 4 -10.93 23.25 -36.26
N PRO A 5 -10.39 22.20 -35.60
CA PRO A 5 -11.22 21.18 -34.98
C PRO A 5 -11.52 21.54 -33.52
N SER A 6 -12.80 21.48 -33.17
CA SER A 6 -13.34 21.71 -31.82
C SER A 6 -13.07 20.53 -30.88
N GLU A 7 -12.50 20.83 -29.72
CA GLU A 7 -12.45 19.94 -28.56
C GLU A 7 -13.86 19.75 -27.98
N THR A 8 -14.32 18.50 -27.86
CA THR A 8 -15.43 18.14 -26.98
C THR A 8 -14.90 17.19 -25.89
N SER A 9 -14.49 17.79 -24.78
CA SER A 9 -14.36 17.12 -23.48
C SER A 9 -15.77 16.72 -23.02
N ARG A 10 -16.07 15.41 -23.02
CA ARG A 10 -17.30 14.89 -22.42
C ARG A 10 -17.10 14.81 -20.90
N THR A 11 -17.34 15.92 -20.22
CA THR A 11 -17.69 15.92 -18.80
C THR A 11 -19.01 15.16 -18.63
N LEU A 12 -18.98 14.05 -17.88
CA LEU A 12 -20.18 13.40 -17.38
C LEU A 12 -20.84 14.36 -16.36
N HIS A 13 -21.74 15.20 -16.85
CA HIS A 13 -22.68 15.91 -15.98
C HIS A 13 -23.61 14.88 -15.30
N PRO A 14 -23.98 15.07 -14.02
CA PRO A 14 -25.13 14.38 -13.45
C PRO A 14 -26.34 14.80 -14.29
N GLN A 15 -27.05 13.85 -14.90
CA GLN A 15 -28.28 14.18 -15.59
C GLN A 15 -29.32 14.67 -14.58
N VAL A 16 -29.45 15.99 -14.49
CA VAL A 16 -30.61 16.68 -13.91
C VAL A 16 -31.66 16.77 -15.02
N SER A 17 -32.32 15.66 -15.32
CA SER A 17 -33.60 15.63 -16.04
C SER A 17 -34.27 14.29 -15.75
N GLY A 18 -35.51 14.33 -15.26
CA GLY A 18 -36.17 13.23 -14.55
C GLY A 18 -36.70 12.08 -15.40
N ALA A 19 -35.86 11.52 -16.27
CA ALA A 19 -36.05 10.19 -16.84
C ALA A 19 -34.72 9.44 -16.74
N SER A 20 -34.73 8.32 -16.03
CA SER A 20 -33.55 7.48 -15.89
C SER A 20 -33.32 6.70 -17.19
N SER A 21 -32.07 6.35 -17.53
CA SER A 21 -31.79 5.52 -18.72
C SER A 21 -32.54 4.17 -18.71
N ALA A 22 -32.98 3.68 -17.54
CA ALA A 22 -33.79 2.46 -17.46
C ALA A 22 -35.30 2.69 -17.62
N ASP A 23 -35.76 3.94 -17.72
CA ASP A 23 -37.13 4.23 -18.17
C ASP A 23 -37.26 4.00 -19.69
N ILE A 24 -36.13 3.91 -20.41
CA ILE A 24 -36.05 3.73 -21.87
C ILE A 24 -35.65 2.30 -22.24
N ASP A 25 -34.70 1.68 -21.52
CA ASP A 25 -34.32 0.27 -21.70
C ASP A 25 -33.90 -0.35 -20.35
N PRO A 26 -34.66 -1.32 -19.80
CA PRO A 26 -34.34 -1.96 -18.52
C PRO A 26 -33.04 -2.78 -18.54
N SER A 27 -32.48 -3.08 -19.72
CA SER A 27 -31.18 -3.72 -19.90
C SER A 27 -30.00 -2.75 -19.69
N ILE A 28 -30.23 -1.45 -19.91
CA ILE A 28 -29.26 -0.40 -19.65
C ILE A 28 -29.35 -0.04 -18.18
N PRO A 29 -28.29 -0.22 -17.38
CA PRO A 29 -28.33 0.19 -15.99
C PRO A 29 -28.68 1.68 -15.91
N ILE A 30 -29.57 2.04 -14.98
CA ILE A 30 -29.85 3.45 -14.62
C ILE A 30 -28.53 4.22 -14.38
N ARG A 31 -27.50 3.49 -13.96
CA ARG A 31 -26.24 3.99 -13.41
C ARG A 31 -25.03 3.75 -14.33
N GLY A 32 -25.27 3.44 -15.61
CA GLY A 32 -24.24 3.13 -16.61
C GLY A 32 -23.71 1.68 -16.55
N PRO A 33 -23.12 1.15 -17.63
CA PRO A 33 -22.60 -0.22 -17.68
C PRO A 33 -21.47 -0.45 -16.65
N GLU A 34 -21.27 -1.72 -16.27
CA GLU A 34 -20.14 -2.12 -15.43
C GLU A 34 -18.83 -1.79 -16.19
N HIS A 35 -18.17 -0.68 -15.85
CA HIS A 35 -16.84 -0.36 -16.37
C HIS A 35 -15.80 -1.21 -15.65
N ILE A 36 -15.68 -2.49 -16.02
CA ILE A 36 -14.66 -3.43 -15.52
C ILE A 36 -13.35 -3.29 -16.31
N SER A 37 -13.23 -2.34 -17.24
CA SER A 37 -11.99 -2.20 -18.01
C SER A 37 -10.91 -1.54 -17.15
N ASP A 38 -9.85 -2.30 -16.86
CA ASP A 38 -8.57 -1.76 -16.37
C ASP A 38 -7.86 -0.88 -17.44
N GLU A 39 -8.39 -0.86 -18.67
CA GLU A 39 -7.83 -0.16 -19.84
C GLU A 39 -8.45 1.23 -20.08
N GLU A 40 -9.74 1.40 -19.80
CA GLU A 40 -10.48 2.66 -20.03
C GLU A 40 -11.38 3.06 -18.85
N GLY A 41 -11.60 4.36 -18.67
CA GLY A 41 -12.50 4.90 -17.65
C GLY A 41 -11.84 5.23 -16.29
N PRO A 42 -12.62 5.47 -15.23
CA PRO A 42 -12.10 5.96 -13.95
C PRO A 42 -11.26 4.92 -13.19
N TRP A 43 -11.43 3.64 -13.51
CA TRP A 43 -10.63 2.55 -12.94
C TRP A 43 -9.28 2.36 -13.65
N ALA A 44 -9.13 2.83 -14.90
CA ALA A 44 -7.85 2.84 -15.61
C ALA A 44 -6.88 3.91 -15.05
N GLN A 45 -7.40 4.98 -14.45
CA GLN A 45 -6.63 6.03 -13.78
C GLN A 45 -5.99 5.51 -12.48
N LYS A 46 -4.88 4.78 -12.57
CA LYS A 46 -4.24 4.16 -11.39
C LYS A 46 -3.59 5.18 -10.46
N THR A 47 -3.81 5.05 -9.16
CA THR A 47 -3.24 5.90 -8.12
C THR A 47 -2.29 5.11 -7.21
N ILE A 48 -1.13 5.70 -6.91
CA ILE A 48 0.00 5.00 -6.27
C ILE A 48 0.47 5.77 -5.04
N LEU A 49 0.62 5.06 -3.94
CA LEU A 49 1.22 5.53 -2.71
C LEU A 49 2.41 4.65 -2.32
N THR A 50 3.56 5.25 -2.03
CA THR A 50 4.77 4.52 -1.67
C THR A 50 5.41 5.05 -0.41
N PHE A 51 5.89 4.17 0.47
CA PHE A 51 6.55 4.51 1.74
C PHE A 51 7.97 4.00 1.82
N ASP A 52 8.90 4.90 2.16
CA ASP A 52 10.29 4.52 2.38
C ASP A 52 10.47 3.72 3.68
N GLY A 53 11.58 2.98 3.74
CA GLY A 53 12.06 2.38 4.99
C GLY A 53 12.77 3.41 5.87
N GLY A 54 12.53 3.34 7.19
CA GLY A 54 13.16 4.31 8.08
C GLY A 54 13.07 4.01 9.57
N GLY A 55 12.74 2.77 9.98
CA GLY A 55 12.58 2.44 11.39
C GLY A 55 11.53 3.34 12.04
N VAL A 56 11.76 3.81 13.27
CA VAL A 56 10.82 4.68 14.01
C VAL A 56 10.43 5.95 13.26
N ARG A 57 11.28 6.46 12.36
CA ARG A 57 11.00 7.64 11.51
C ARG A 57 9.84 7.42 10.53
N GLY A 58 9.46 6.16 10.27
CA GLY A 58 8.25 5.81 9.50
C GLY A 58 6.96 6.41 10.07
N TYR A 59 6.95 6.76 11.36
CA TYR A 59 5.85 7.51 11.98
C TYR A 59 5.62 8.86 11.29
N ALA A 60 6.68 9.57 10.89
CA ALA A 60 6.60 10.83 10.15
C ALA A 60 5.85 10.66 8.82
N SER A 61 6.09 9.54 8.11
CA SER A 61 5.42 9.27 6.83
C SER A 61 3.92 9.06 7.00
N LEU A 62 3.49 8.42 8.11
CA LEU A 62 2.08 8.30 8.45
C LEU A 62 1.45 9.64 8.86
N LEU A 63 2.19 10.53 9.52
CA LEU A 63 1.73 11.90 9.83
C LEU A 63 1.56 12.74 8.55
N VAL A 64 2.48 12.61 7.58
CA VAL A 64 2.33 13.24 6.26
C VAL A 64 1.08 12.70 5.55
N LEU A 65 0.87 11.37 5.55
CA LEU A 65 -0.36 10.80 5.01
C LEU A 65 -1.59 11.29 5.78
N LYS A 66 -1.52 11.45 7.11
CA LYS A 66 -2.63 11.96 7.92
C LYS A 66 -3.04 13.34 7.41
N ARG A 67 -2.09 14.23 7.15
CA ARG A 67 -2.38 15.56 6.59
C ARG A 67 -3.04 15.48 5.20
N ILE A 68 -2.62 14.55 4.35
CA ILE A 68 -3.27 14.29 3.05
C ILE A 68 -4.72 13.82 3.25
N MET A 69 -4.95 12.85 4.13
CA MET A 69 -6.28 12.30 4.40
C MET A 69 -7.21 13.30 5.07
N THR A 70 -6.70 14.17 5.95
CA THR A 70 -7.42 15.32 6.50
C THR A 70 -7.86 16.25 5.38
N ARG A 71 -6.95 16.59 4.45
CA ARG A 71 -7.31 17.44 3.31
C ARG A 71 -8.33 16.78 2.39
N ILE A 72 -8.25 15.47 2.18
CA ILE A 72 -9.25 14.68 1.45
C ILE A 72 -10.62 14.78 2.12
N ARG A 73 -10.71 14.51 3.43
CA ARG A 73 -11.95 14.65 4.22
C ARG A 73 -12.55 16.04 4.04
N ASP A 74 -11.74 17.09 4.15
CA ASP A 74 -12.22 18.46 4.08
C ASP A 74 -12.75 18.79 2.67
N ILE A 75 -12.13 18.29 1.60
CA ILE A 75 -12.63 18.44 0.22
C ILE A 75 -13.93 17.65 0.04
N GLU A 76 -14.00 16.42 0.55
CA GLU A 76 -15.18 15.56 0.44
C GLU A 76 -16.40 16.13 1.16
N ARG A 77 -16.19 16.76 2.32
CA ARG A 77 -17.25 17.41 3.12
C ARG A 77 -17.71 18.75 2.55
N ASN A 78 -16.82 19.49 1.91
CA ASN A 78 -17.12 20.81 1.32
C ASN A 78 -17.53 20.74 -0.16
N HIS A 79 -17.69 19.54 -0.72
CA HIS A 79 -18.20 19.37 -2.08
C HIS A 79 -19.70 19.73 -2.14
N GLU A 80 -20.20 20.07 -3.33
CA GLU A 80 -21.64 20.30 -3.59
C GLU A 80 -22.55 19.13 -3.17
N ASP A 81 -21.99 17.92 -3.12
CA ASP A 81 -22.63 16.69 -2.67
C ASP A 81 -21.72 16.08 -1.59
N PRO A 82 -21.89 16.49 -0.32
CA PRO A 82 -20.97 16.13 0.75
C PRO A 82 -20.94 14.62 1.00
N ALA A 83 -19.74 14.03 0.99
CA ALA A 83 -19.56 12.64 1.36
C ALA A 83 -19.23 12.52 2.86
N PRO A 84 -20.07 11.88 3.70
CA PRO A 84 -19.81 11.70 5.13
C PRO A 84 -18.65 10.72 5.40
N SER A 85 -18.34 9.85 4.45
CA SER A 85 -17.29 8.85 4.56
C SER A 85 -16.69 8.53 3.19
N SER A 86 -15.53 7.87 3.19
CA SER A 86 -14.94 7.37 1.94
C SER A 86 -15.71 6.20 1.33
N THR A 87 -16.56 5.49 2.08
CA THR A 87 -17.44 4.45 1.51
C THR A 87 -18.67 5.04 0.85
N TYR A 88 -19.00 6.32 1.12
CA TYR A 88 -20.17 6.99 0.54
C TYR A 88 -20.17 6.99 -0.99
N TYR A 89 -21.35 6.79 -1.56
CA TYR A 89 -21.63 6.91 -2.99
C TYR A 89 -23.09 7.37 -3.20
N PRO A 90 -23.41 8.05 -4.32
CA PRO A 90 -24.68 8.79 -4.48
C PRO A 90 -25.97 7.96 -4.36
N TRP A 91 -25.91 6.65 -4.59
CA TRP A 91 -27.07 5.76 -4.57
C TRP A 91 -27.16 4.85 -3.34
N MET A 92 -26.45 5.16 -2.25
CA MET A 92 -26.45 4.35 -1.03
C MET A 92 -27.84 4.28 -0.35
N GLY A 93 -28.82 5.08 -0.79
CA GLY A 93 -30.08 5.26 -0.07
C GLY A 93 -29.85 5.96 1.27
N LYS A 94 -30.90 6.32 1.99
CA LYS A 94 -30.76 6.85 3.36
C LYS A 94 -30.33 5.71 4.29
N HIS A 95 -29.03 5.51 4.48
CA HIS A 95 -28.56 4.73 5.61
C HIS A 95 -28.65 5.63 6.87
N GLU A 96 -29.68 5.39 7.69
CA GLU A 96 -29.95 6.11 8.95
C GLU A 96 -28.93 5.81 10.08
N GLN A 97 -27.76 5.23 9.79
CA GLN A 97 -26.79 4.81 10.82
C GLN A 97 -25.46 5.59 10.83
N ASP A 98 -25.23 6.53 9.91
CA ASP A 98 -24.09 7.47 10.01
C ASP A 98 -24.41 8.73 10.83
N ALA A 99 -25.59 8.77 11.47
CA ALA A 99 -26.07 9.85 12.35
C ALA A 99 -25.47 9.81 13.77
N ASN A 100 -24.45 9.00 14.03
CA ASN A 100 -23.49 9.38 15.07
C ASN A 100 -22.69 10.53 14.48
N GLU A 101 -23.13 11.76 14.81
CA GLU A 101 -22.45 13.01 14.52
C GLU A 101 -20.95 12.78 14.72
N ASP A 102 -20.19 12.75 13.61
CA ASP A 102 -18.76 12.91 13.71
C ASP A 102 -18.57 14.21 14.46
N ASN A 103 -17.95 14.16 15.64
CA ASN A 103 -17.56 15.37 16.33
C ASN A 103 -16.76 16.22 15.32
N PRO A 104 -17.26 17.38 14.88
CA PRO A 104 -16.60 18.19 13.87
C PRO A 104 -15.23 18.70 14.37
N GLU A 105 -15.02 18.69 15.69
CA GLU A 105 -13.75 19.01 16.35
C GLU A 105 -12.77 17.84 16.39
N SER A 106 -13.18 16.62 16.00
CA SER A 106 -12.30 15.46 15.96
C SER A 106 -11.22 15.62 14.88
N GLU A 107 -9.97 15.61 15.31
CA GLU A 107 -8.82 15.59 14.42
C GLU A 107 -8.66 14.24 13.67
N ARG A 108 -9.42 13.22 14.06
CA ARG A 108 -9.38 11.90 13.41
C ARG A 108 -10.11 11.89 12.08
N VAL A 109 -9.66 11.03 11.18
CA VAL A 109 -10.17 10.86 9.81
C VAL A 109 -10.56 9.40 9.54
N ASP A 110 -11.04 8.69 10.56
CA ASP A 110 -11.28 7.23 10.51
C ASP A 110 -12.27 6.79 9.42
N LYS A 111 -13.25 7.63 9.06
CA LYS A 111 -14.21 7.35 7.99
C LYS A 111 -13.60 7.45 6.58
N PHE A 112 -12.38 7.95 6.45
CA PHE A 112 -11.68 8.14 5.18
C PHE A 112 -10.48 7.20 5.08
N LEU A 113 -10.65 6.09 4.35
CA LEU A 113 -9.64 5.05 4.26
C LEU A 113 -8.68 5.29 3.08
N PRO A 114 -7.35 5.26 3.26
CA PRO A 114 -6.39 5.43 2.17
C PRO A 114 -6.56 4.43 1.02
N CYS A 115 -6.99 3.21 1.32
CA CYS A 115 -7.28 2.17 0.32
C CYS A 115 -8.41 2.57 -0.66
N HIS A 116 -9.24 3.55 -0.32
CA HIS A 116 -10.26 4.09 -1.23
C HIS A 116 -9.74 5.12 -2.23
N TYR A 117 -8.56 5.69 -1.98
CA TYR A 117 -7.98 6.76 -2.78
C TYR A 117 -6.73 6.30 -3.54
N PHE A 118 -6.06 5.25 -3.04
CA PHE A 118 -4.84 4.68 -3.62
C PHE A 118 -5.05 3.22 -4.03
N ASP A 119 -4.86 2.91 -5.31
CA ASP A 119 -4.97 1.54 -5.85
C ASP A 119 -3.79 0.68 -5.44
N TYR A 120 -2.61 1.28 -5.39
CA TYR A 120 -1.37 0.61 -5.04
C TYR A 120 -0.77 1.26 -3.80
N VAL A 121 -0.46 0.43 -2.81
CA VAL A 121 0.31 0.86 -1.64
C VAL A 121 1.56 0.01 -1.55
N ALA A 122 2.72 0.63 -1.74
CA ALA A 122 4.02 -0.03 -1.72
C ALA A 122 4.88 0.46 -0.55
N GLY A 123 5.73 -0.41 -0.03
CA GLY A 123 6.54 -0.06 1.12
C GLY A 123 7.76 -0.93 1.34
N THR A 124 8.81 -0.31 1.87
CA THR A 124 10.04 -1.01 2.30
C THR A 124 10.21 -0.87 3.82
N SER A 125 10.70 -1.91 4.51
CA SER A 125 10.92 -1.89 5.96
C SER A 125 9.64 -1.46 6.71
N THR A 126 9.74 -0.48 7.61
CA THR A 126 8.59 0.10 8.30
C THR A 126 7.57 0.74 7.34
N GLY A 127 7.99 1.23 6.17
CA GLY A 127 7.07 1.61 5.09
C GLY A 127 6.29 0.41 4.52
N GLY A 128 6.90 -0.78 4.50
CA GLY A 128 6.23 -2.04 4.15
C GLY A 128 5.21 -2.50 5.20
N LEU A 129 5.46 -2.19 6.47
CA LEU A 129 4.44 -2.35 7.51
C LEU A 129 3.28 -1.37 7.28
N SER A 130 3.57 -0.11 6.96
CA SER A 130 2.54 0.88 6.61
C SER A 130 1.73 0.46 5.39
N SER A 131 2.36 -0.09 4.34
CA SER A 131 1.63 -0.57 3.16
C SER A 131 0.67 -1.72 3.48
N ILE A 132 1.09 -2.65 4.34
CA ILE A 132 0.23 -3.73 4.84
C ILE A 132 -0.94 -3.17 5.65
N MET A 133 -0.70 -2.25 6.60
CA MET A 133 -1.76 -1.68 7.44
C MET A 133 -2.81 -0.93 6.61
N LEU A 134 -2.36 -0.06 5.70
CA LEU A 134 -3.24 0.85 4.96
C LEU A 134 -3.90 0.17 3.75
N GLY A 135 -3.18 -0.72 3.07
CA GLY A 135 -3.67 -1.43 1.88
C GLY A 135 -4.38 -2.73 2.24
N ARG A 136 -3.63 -3.72 2.73
CA ARG A 136 -4.14 -5.09 2.93
C ARG A 136 -5.07 -5.25 4.13
N LEU A 137 -4.79 -4.52 5.21
CA LEU A 137 -5.60 -4.49 6.43
C LEU A 137 -6.60 -3.32 6.44
N ARG A 138 -6.61 -2.49 5.39
CA ARG A 138 -7.58 -1.41 5.14
C ARG A 138 -7.77 -0.45 6.33
N MET A 139 -6.74 -0.24 7.13
CA MET A 139 -6.80 0.67 8.27
C MET A 139 -6.93 2.13 7.82
N SER A 140 -7.62 2.93 8.63
CA SER A 140 -7.48 4.39 8.55
C SER A 140 -6.04 4.80 8.91
N VAL A 141 -5.65 6.02 8.52
CA VAL A 141 -4.31 6.51 8.88
C VAL A 141 -4.15 6.70 10.39
N ASP A 142 -5.21 7.09 11.12
CA ASP A 142 -5.15 7.20 12.59
C ASP A 142 -5.04 5.81 13.25
N GLN A 143 -5.79 4.82 12.77
CA GLN A 143 -5.61 3.43 13.22
C GLN A 143 -4.20 2.91 12.96
N ALA A 144 -3.61 3.25 11.81
CA ALA A 144 -2.23 2.89 11.49
C ALA A 144 -1.23 3.59 12.44
N LEU A 145 -1.43 4.87 12.79
CA LEU A 145 -0.61 5.60 13.76
C LEU A 145 -0.70 4.97 15.17
N ASP A 146 -1.91 4.66 15.64
CA ASP A 146 -2.16 4.01 16.93
C ASP A 146 -1.47 2.63 16.98
N THR A 147 -1.61 1.87 15.89
CA THR A 147 -0.98 0.55 15.72
C THR A 147 0.54 0.66 15.69
N TYR A 148 1.09 1.67 15.02
CA TYR A 148 2.52 1.92 14.97
C TYR A 148 3.10 2.22 16.36
N LYS A 149 2.39 3.04 17.15
CA LYS A 149 2.77 3.35 18.54
C LYS A 149 2.71 2.11 19.43
N ALA A 150 1.65 1.31 19.31
CA ALA A 150 1.52 0.04 20.04
C ALA A 150 2.65 -0.95 19.67
N PHE A 151 2.96 -1.07 18.38
CA PHE A 151 4.08 -1.88 17.89
C PHE A 151 5.42 -1.39 18.45
N GLY A 152 5.67 -0.08 18.43
CA GLY A 152 6.90 0.51 18.98
C GLY A 152 7.07 0.22 20.47
N ASN A 153 6.02 0.34 21.27
CA ASN A 153 6.03 -0.01 22.69
C ASN A 153 6.31 -1.51 22.93
N ALA A 154 5.76 -2.39 22.09
CA ALA A 154 5.96 -3.83 22.21
C ALA A 154 7.36 -4.30 21.79
N VAL A 155 7.96 -3.61 20.80
CA VAL A 155 9.21 -4.02 20.13
C VAL A 155 10.37 -3.11 20.49
N PHE A 156 10.36 -1.85 20.05
CA PHE A 156 11.47 -0.90 20.26
C PHE A 156 11.68 -0.58 21.74
N GLY A 157 10.60 -0.54 22.51
CA GLY A 157 10.62 -0.32 23.95
C GLY A 157 11.20 -1.44 24.80
N LYS A 158 11.45 -2.63 24.22
CA LYS A 158 11.89 -3.84 24.95
C LYS A 158 13.16 -4.46 24.35
N PRO A 159 14.28 -3.72 24.22
CA PRO A 159 15.54 -4.26 23.69
C PRO A 159 16.12 -5.36 24.60
N ARG A 160 16.87 -6.30 24.02
CA ARG A 160 17.58 -7.34 24.79
C ARG A 160 18.77 -6.73 25.55
N TRP A 161 18.84 -7.00 26.85
CA TRP A 161 19.82 -6.42 27.80
C TRP A 161 21.30 -6.73 27.47
N PHE A 162 21.60 -7.74 26.64
CA PHE A 162 22.98 -8.16 26.30
C PHE A 162 23.23 -8.44 24.81
N HIS A 163 22.59 -7.70 23.89
CA HIS A 163 22.74 -7.96 22.45
C HIS A 163 24.15 -7.69 21.89
N GLU A 164 24.92 -6.76 22.49
CA GLU A 164 26.29 -6.40 22.05
C GLU A 164 27.41 -7.12 22.80
N ARG A 165 27.15 -7.69 23.99
CA ARG A 165 28.16 -8.29 24.89
C ARG A 165 27.92 -9.79 25.13
N SER A 166 27.62 -10.56 24.08
CA SER A 166 27.60 -12.03 24.25
C SER A 166 29.03 -12.53 24.47
N PHE A 167 29.30 -13.05 25.68
CA PHE A 167 30.61 -13.55 26.16
C PHE A 167 31.24 -14.62 25.25
N LEU A 168 30.43 -15.27 24.42
CA LEU A 168 30.85 -16.08 23.26
C LEU A 168 30.45 -15.30 22.00
N TRP A 169 31.43 -14.84 21.21
CA TRP A 169 31.46 -14.21 19.87
C TRP A 169 30.27 -14.34 18.85
N TYR A 170 29.03 -14.51 19.30
CA TYR A 170 27.82 -14.68 18.51
C TYR A 170 26.92 -13.45 18.70
N PRO A 171 26.90 -12.52 17.74
CA PRO A 171 26.03 -11.35 17.81
C PRO A 171 24.57 -11.79 17.76
N ARG A 172 23.80 -11.43 18.80
CA ARG A 172 22.35 -11.64 18.84
C ARG A 172 21.64 -10.37 18.38
N ALA A 173 20.52 -10.52 17.68
CA ALA A 173 19.71 -9.37 17.30
C ALA A 173 19.22 -8.59 18.53
N LYS A 174 19.13 -7.26 18.41
CA LYS A 174 18.70 -6.35 19.48
C LYS A 174 17.29 -6.65 19.98
N PHE A 175 16.37 -6.99 19.08
CA PHE A 175 14.97 -7.27 19.40
C PHE A 175 14.65 -8.77 19.30
N SER A 176 13.67 -9.21 20.11
CA SER A 176 13.30 -10.62 20.18
C SER A 176 12.37 -11.02 19.05
N CYS A 177 12.76 -12.02 18.25
CA CYS A 177 11.93 -12.61 17.21
C CYS A 177 10.53 -13.02 17.71
N ARG A 178 10.42 -13.55 18.94
CA ARG A 178 9.14 -13.98 19.52
C ARG A 178 8.20 -12.80 19.78
N LYS A 179 8.73 -11.70 20.35
CA LYS A 179 7.94 -10.50 20.63
C LYS A 179 7.52 -9.79 19.35
N THR A 180 8.43 -9.69 18.37
CA THR A 180 8.13 -9.11 17.07
C THR A 180 7.07 -9.92 16.31
N ARG A 181 7.15 -11.26 16.33
CA ARG A 181 6.10 -12.13 15.78
C ARG A 181 4.75 -11.88 16.44
N ALA A 182 4.70 -11.92 17.78
CA ALA A 182 3.46 -11.70 18.52
C ALA A 182 2.86 -10.32 18.25
N ALA A 183 3.69 -9.27 18.18
CA ALA A 183 3.23 -7.93 17.85
C ALA A 183 2.59 -7.87 16.45
N PHE A 184 3.21 -8.47 15.43
CA PHE A 184 2.61 -8.51 14.08
C PHE A 184 1.32 -9.34 14.01
N GLN A 185 1.28 -10.48 14.70
CA GLN A 185 0.07 -11.32 14.77
C GLN A 185 -1.08 -10.57 15.46
N GLU A 186 -0.78 -9.81 16.51
CA GLU A 186 -1.76 -8.97 17.21
C GLU A 186 -2.35 -7.90 16.30
N VAL A 187 -1.53 -7.23 15.48
CA VAL A 187 -2.01 -6.23 14.49
C VAL A 187 -3.01 -6.85 13.51
N VAL A 188 -2.69 -8.04 12.98
CA VAL A 188 -3.58 -8.76 12.06
C VAL A 188 -4.85 -9.18 12.77
N TYR A 189 -4.74 -9.74 13.98
CA TYR A 189 -5.87 -10.18 14.78
C TYR A 189 -6.85 -9.05 15.10
N GLN A 190 -6.36 -7.93 15.60
CA GLN A 190 -7.19 -6.76 15.93
C GLN A 190 -7.91 -6.19 14.70
N THR A 191 -7.31 -6.29 13.52
CA THR A 191 -7.97 -5.90 12.27
C THR A 191 -9.08 -6.88 11.92
N LEU A 192 -8.78 -8.17 11.90
CA LEU A 192 -9.75 -9.20 11.53
C LEU A 192 -10.97 -9.17 12.45
N ARG A 193 -10.76 -8.94 13.76
CA ARG A 193 -11.84 -8.81 14.76
C ARG A 193 -12.81 -7.67 14.50
N ARG A 194 -12.37 -6.60 13.82
CA ARG A 194 -13.25 -5.47 13.45
C ARG A 194 -14.10 -5.80 12.23
N GLU A 195 -13.62 -6.70 11.37
CA GLU A 195 -14.34 -7.11 10.16
C GLU A 195 -15.26 -8.30 10.41
N ARG A 196 -14.90 -9.19 11.35
CA ARG A 196 -15.63 -10.41 11.70
C ARG A 196 -15.14 -10.98 13.02
N ASP A 197 -15.96 -11.83 13.64
CA ASP A 197 -15.48 -12.73 14.68
C ASP A 197 -14.38 -13.65 14.13
N CYS A 198 -13.21 -13.59 14.77
CA CYS A 198 -12.03 -14.36 14.39
C CYS A 198 -11.28 -14.87 15.62
N PHE A 199 -10.56 -15.98 15.45
CA PHE A 199 -9.67 -16.52 16.49
C PHE A 199 -8.22 -16.05 16.26
N PRO A 200 -7.39 -15.98 17.32
CA PRO A 200 -5.96 -15.64 17.17
C PRO A 200 -5.22 -16.54 16.17
N SER A 201 -5.60 -17.81 16.07
CA SER A 201 -5.02 -18.78 15.11
C SER A 201 -5.28 -18.41 13.64
N GLU A 202 -6.37 -17.71 13.34
CA GLU A 202 -6.67 -17.23 11.99
C GLU A 202 -5.70 -16.12 11.59
N ALA A 203 -5.34 -15.22 12.51
CA ALA A 203 -4.34 -14.17 12.26
C ALA A 203 -2.93 -14.74 11.97
N GLU A 204 -2.63 -15.96 12.44
CA GLU A 204 -1.35 -16.62 12.16
C GLU A 204 -1.25 -17.14 10.72
N THR A 205 -2.40 -17.38 10.07
CA THR A 205 -2.48 -18.01 8.75
C THR A 205 -3.08 -17.08 7.69
N GLU A 206 -3.57 -15.90 8.07
CA GLU A 206 -4.15 -14.91 7.16
C GLU A 206 -3.13 -14.52 6.06
N PRO A 207 -3.44 -14.82 4.78
CA PRO A 207 -2.49 -14.66 3.69
C PRO A 207 -2.39 -13.21 3.21
N LEU A 208 -1.22 -12.83 2.68
CA LEU A 208 -1.06 -11.54 1.99
C LEU A 208 -1.94 -11.44 0.74
N LYS A 209 -2.11 -12.54 -0.01
CA LYS A 209 -3.02 -12.63 -1.15
C LYS A 209 -4.38 -12.06 -0.77
N TYR A 210 -4.91 -11.21 -1.63
CA TYR A 210 -6.22 -10.59 -1.46
C TYR A 210 -7.01 -10.68 -2.76
N ARG A 211 -8.25 -10.19 -2.74
CA ARG A 211 -9.09 -10.12 -3.94
C ARG A 211 -8.48 -9.12 -4.93
N GLU A 212 -8.54 -9.41 -6.23
CA GLU A 212 -7.82 -8.65 -7.26
C GLU A 212 -8.39 -7.26 -7.55
N ASP A 213 -9.68 -7.09 -7.29
CA ASP A 213 -10.48 -5.87 -7.37
C ASP A 213 -10.36 -5.03 -6.09
N ARG A 214 -9.30 -5.19 -5.31
CA ARG A 214 -9.03 -4.42 -4.09
C ARG A 214 -7.68 -3.74 -4.19
N THR A 215 -7.42 -2.83 -3.25
CA THR A 215 -6.12 -2.17 -3.11
C THR A 215 -4.98 -3.18 -3.08
N ARG A 216 -4.08 -3.02 -4.04
CA ARG A 216 -2.94 -3.86 -4.29
C ARG A 216 -1.79 -3.45 -3.37
N THR A 217 -1.34 -4.38 -2.55
CA THR A 217 -0.33 -4.13 -1.53
C THR A 217 1.00 -4.74 -1.92
N ILE A 218 2.06 -3.95 -1.79
CA ILE A 218 3.44 -4.34 -2.10
C ILE A 218 4.33 -4.14 -0.87
N ALA A 219 5.15 -5.14 -0.55
CA ALA A 219 6.19 -5.04 0.47
C ALA A 219 7.52 -5.58 -0.07
N ILE A 220 8.63 -4.89 0.22
CA ILE A 220 9.94 -5.23 -0.33
C ILE A 220 10.84 -5.89 0.70
N SER A 221 11.50 -6.99 0.35
CA SER A 221 12.49 -7.65 1.19
C SER A 221 13.75 -7.96 0.39
N TRP A 222 14.86 -8.16 1.08
CA TRP A 222 16.07 -8.67 0.46
C TRP A 222 16.16 -10.19 0.56
N ALA A 223 16.12 -10.88 -0.59
CA ALA A 223 16.26 -12.33 -0.65
C ALA A 223 17.72 -12.77 -0.78
N ILE A 224 18.16 -13.66 0.12
CA ILE A 224 19.46 -14.33 0.02
C ILE A 224 19.27 -15.70 -0.63
N ASN A 225 19.76 -15.85 -1.86
CA ASN A 225 19.84 -17.14 -2.53
C ASN A 225 21.05 -17.94 -2.01
N LYS A 226 20.83 -19.22 -1.70
CA LYS A 226 21.89 -20.10 -1.20
C LYS A 226 22.99 -20.36 -2.24
N GLU A 227 22.73 -20.23 -3.54
CA GLU A 227 23.60 -20.63 -4.66
C GLU A 227 24.66 -19.62 -5.09
N GLY A 228 24.91 -18.58 -4.29
CA GLY A 228 25.99 -17.61 -4.58
C GLY A 228 25.67 -16.65 -5.73
N GLY A 229 24.47 -16.72 -6.30
CA GLY A 229 23.98 -15.75 -7.28
C GLY A 229 23.72 -14.35 -6.70
N VAL A 230 23.63 -13.38 -7.61
CA VAL A 230 23.27 -11.98 -7.32
C VAL A 230 22.02 -11.96 -6.45
N SER A 231 22.11 -11.32 -5.29
CA SER A 231 20.97 -11.21 -4.39
C SER A 231 20.04 -10.14 -4.94
N LYS A 232 18.78 -10.49 -5.15
CA LYS A 232 17.76 -9.62 -5.71
C LYS A 232 16.81 -9.13 -4.62
N GLU A 233 16.28 -7.95 -4.83
CA GLU A 233 15.05 -7.51 -4.19
C GLU A 233 13.94 -8.53 -4.45
N PHE A 234 13.11 -8.75 -3.44
CA PHE A 234 11.97 -9.65 -3.48
C PHE A 234 10.72 -8.84 -3.14
N VAL A 235 9.78 -8.85 -4.06
CA VAL A 235 8.54 -8.09 -4.05
C VAL A 235 7.41 -9.03 -3.62
N TRP A 236 7.00 -8.88 -2.36
CA TRP A 236 5.77 -9.48 -1.86
C TRP A 236 4.58 -8.69 -2.40
N ARG A 237 3.58 -9.39 -2.93
CA ARG A 237 2.41 -8.81 -3.60
C ARG A 237 1.13 -9.53 -3.20
N SER A 238 0.06 -8.77 -3.03
CA SER A 238 -1.29 -9.29 -2.74
C SER A 238 -2.07 -9.70 -4.00
N TYR A 239 -1.50 -9.49 -5.18
CA TYR A 239 -2.10 -9.68 -6.51
C TYR A 239 -1.15 -10.47 -7.44
N ASP A 240 -1.69 -11.05 -8.49
CA ASP A 240 -0.94 -11.84 -9.47
C ASP A 240 -0.20 -10.87 -10.42
N ASN A 241 1.07 -11.17 -10.75
CA ASN A 241 1.82 -10.37 -11.72
C ASN A 241 2.91 -11.22 -12.40
N ASP A 242 2.62 -11.64 -13.62
CA ASP A 242 3.49 -12.48 -14.44
C ASP A 242 4.37 -11.63 -15.37
N PHE A 243 5.33 -12.28 -16.04
CA PHE A 243 6.13 -11.59 -17.06
C PHE A 243 5.22 -11.15 -18.21
N SER A 244 5.30 -9.88 -18.59
CA SER A 244 4.51 -9.38 -19.71
C SER A 244 4.93 -10.09 -21.01
N PRO A 245 3.98 -10.65 -21.79
CA PRO A 245 4.27 -11.21 -23.11
C PRO A 245 4.81 -10.15 -24.08
N LYS A 246 4.52 -8.87 -23.83
CA LYS A 246 4.96 -7.72 -24.64
C LYS A 246 6.40 -7.27 -24.33
N ALA A 247 7.10 -7.91 -23.38
CA ALA A 247 8.45 -7.54 -22.95
C ALA A 247 9.57 -8.02 -23.91
N HIS A 248 9.33 -7.99 -25.22
CA HIS A 248 10.29 -8.52 -26.20
C HIS A 248 11.56 -7.67 -26.36
N ASP A 249 11.56 -6.38 -26.00
CA ASP A 249 12.68 -5.49 -26.33
C ASP A 249 13.48 -4.89 -25.15
N SER A 250 13.03 -5.02 -23.89
CA SER A 250 13.90 -4.65 -22.76
C SER A 250 13.51 -5.29 -21.43
N ASN A 251 14.50 -5.83 -20.71
CA ASN A 251 14.39 -6.31 -19.32
C ASN A 251 14.07 -5.18 -18.30
N LEU A 252 13.82 -3.95 -18.76
CA LEU A 252 13.74 -2.74 -17.94
C LEU A 252 12.50 -2.71 -17.04
N TRP A 253 11.40 -3.29 -17.50
CA TRP A 253 10.09 -3.26 -16.84
C TRP A 253 9.67 -4.60 -16.24
N ASN A 254 10.53 -5.62 -16.35
CA ASN A 254 10.22 -6.94 -15.79
C ASN A 254 10.11 -6.85 -14.26
N PRO A 255 9.08 -7.49 -13.66
CA PRO A 255 8.96 -7.56 -12.21
C PRO A 255 10.17 -8.31 -11.61
N SER A 256 10.62 -7.89 -10.42
CA SER A 256 11.78 -8.50 -9.76
C SER A 256 11.58 -10.00 -9.49
N ASN A 257 10.32 -10.42 -9.28
CA ASN A 257 9.91 -11.83 -9.19
C ASN A 257 8.49 -12.02 -9.70
N ALA A 258 8.32 -12.43 -10.96
CA ALA A 258 7.01 -12.79 -11.51
C ALA A 258 6.34 -13.96 -10.77
N GLY A 259 5.01 -14.00 -10.82
CA GLY A 259 4.20 -15.11 -10.34
C GLY A 259 2.90 -14.67 -9.64
N PRO A 260 2.17 -15.63 -9.07
CA PRO A 260 0.90 -15.39 -8.40
C PRO A 260 1.09 -14.60 -7.09
N ALA A 261 -0.02 -14.04 -6.61
CA ALA A 261 -0.15 -13.41 -5.32
C ALA A 261 0.35 -14.32 -4.20
N HIS A 262 1.07 -13.73 -3.24
CA HIS A 262 1.73 -14.51 -2.21
C HIS A 262 0.74 -14.97 -1.14
N THR A 263 0.62 -16.28 -0.96
CA THR A 263 -0.17 -16.89 0.12
C THR A 263 0.57 -16.99 1.46
N THR A 264 1.73 -16.33 1.56
CA THR A 264 2.50 -16.20 2.81
C THR A 264 1.72 -15.36 3.82
N ALA A 265 1.78 -15.73 5.10
CA ALA A 265 1.01 -15.05 6.12
C ALA A 265 1.47 -13.58 6.27
N ILE A 266 0.53 -12.67 6.53
CA ILE A 266 0.80 -11.23 6.62
C ILE A 266 1.92 -10.93 7.63
N TRP A 267 1.89 -11.58 8.80
CA TRP A 267 2.90 -11.37 9.84
C TRP A 267 4.31 -11.83 9.41
N GLU A 268 4.42 -12.86 8.57
CA GLU A 268 5.70 -13.32 8.04
C GLU A 268 6.27 -12.31 7.05
N VAL A 269 5.42 -11.76 6.18
CA VAL A 269 5.80 -10.71 5.23
C VAL A 269 6.23 -9.44 5.95
N ALA A 270 5.44 -8.99 6.94
CA ALA A 270 5.76 -7.84 7.77
C ALA A 270 7.11 -8.01 8.51
N ARG A 271 7.38 -9.22 9.00
CA ARG A 271 8.67 -9.55 9.60
C ARG A 271 9.80 -9.61 8.57
N ALA A 272 9.55 -10.10 7.36
CA ALA A 272 10.56 -10.19 6.31
C ALA A 272 11.03 -8.79 5.86
N THR A 273 10.07 -7.90 5.58
CA THR A 273 10.37 -6.54 5.12
C THR A 273 11.10 -5.71 6.18
N THR A 274 10.82 -5.91 7.48
CA THR A 274 11.42 -5.18 8.61
C THR A 274 12.65 -5.85 9.24
N ALA A 275 13.17 -6.95 8.67
CA ALA A 275 14.25 -7.75 9.27
C ALA A 275 15.65 -7.09 9.16
N ALA A 276 15.80 -5.89 9.73
CA ALA A 276 17.01 -5.08 9.63
C ALA A 276 18.19 -5.78 10.32
N PRO A 277 19.35 -5.91 9.65
CA PRO A 277 20.54 -6.51 10.27
C PRO A 277 20.88 -5.88 11.62
N ARG A 278 21.36 -6.68 12.57
CA ARG A 278 21.64 -6.30 13.98
C ARG A 278 20.40 -5.95 14.83
N TYR A 279 19.35 -5.36 14.25
CA TYR A 279 18.11 -5.09 14.98
C TYR A 279 17.23 -6.34 15.10
N PHE A 280 17.00 -7.03 13.99
CA PHE A 280 16.10 -8.16 13.90
C PHE A 280 16.77 -9.39 13.29
N GLU A 281 16.33 -10.57 13.73
CA GLU A 281 16.77 -11.84 13.14
C GLU A 281 16.07 -12.05 11.79
N SER A 282 16.87 -12.37 10.76
CA SER A 282 16.37 -12.79 9.45
C SER A 282 15.30 -13.88 9.57
N ILE A 283 14.31 -13.85 8.68
CA ILE A 283 13.27 -14.88 8.60
C ILE A 283 13.56 -15.85 7.46
N LYS A 284 13.17 -17.12 7.63
CA LYS A 284 13.25 -18.13 6.58
C LYS A 284 11.83 -18.52 6.18
N ILE A 285 11.46 -18.25 4.94
CA ILE A 285 10.13 -18.56 4.38
C ILE A 285 10.36 -19.46 3.17
N ARG A 286 9.67 -20.62 3.12
CA ARG A 286 9.77 -21.61 2.02
C ARG A 286 11.23 -21.91 1.59
N GLY A 287 12.11 -22.12 2.57
CA GLY A 287 13.51 -22.48 2.30
C GLY A 287 14.47 -21.30 2.00
N ARG A 288 13.94 -20.11 1.68
CA ARG A 288 14.70 -18.89 1.37
C ARG A 288 14.82 -17.98 2.59
N LYS A 289 15.97 -17.30 2.72
CA LYS A 289 16.26 -16.38 3.83
C LYS A 289 16.01 -14.94 3.39
N PHE A 290 15.28 -14.19 4.21
CA PHE A 290 14.90 -12.80 3.95
C PHE A 290 15.47 -11.86 5.01
N LEU A 291 15.89 -10.70 4.55
CA LEU A 291 16.33 -9.54 5.32
C LEU A 291 15.52 -8.31 4.91
N ASP A 292 15.71 -7.22 5.64
CA ASP A 292 15.07 -5.93 5.36
C ASP A 292 15.25 -5.46 3.92
N GLY A 293 14.17 -4.98 3.31
CA GLY A 293 14.18 -4.43 1.95
C GLY A 293 14.97 -3.14 1.81
N GLY A 294 15.21 -2.40 2.90
CA GLY A 294 15.99 -1.15 2.92
C GLY A 294 17.45 -1.37 2.48
N MET A 295 17.91 -2.61 2.49
CA MET A 295 19.23 -3.01 2.00
C MET A 295 19.36 -3.02 0.48
N VAL A 296 18.24 -3.05 -0.24
CA VAL A 296 18.20 -3.15 -1.71
C VAL A 296 17.40 -2.03 -2.36
N ALA A 297 16.31 -1.61 -1.75
CA ALA A 297 15.43 -0.58 -2.28
C ALA A 297 14.70 0.12 -1.13
N ASN A 298 15.41 1.00 -0.41
CA ASN A 298 14.81 1.75 0.70
C ASN A 298 13.64 2.62 0.27
N ASN A 299 13.74 3.23 -0.92
CA ASN A 299 12.63 3.88 -1.61
C ASN A 299 12.02 2.91 -2.64
N PRO A 300 10.79 2.41 -2.42
CA PRO A 300 10.14 1.45 -3.30
C PRO A 300 9.56 2.05 -4.59
N ALA A 301 9.69 3.37 -4.83
CA ALA A 301 9.02 4.05 -5.95
C ALA A 301 9.34 3.44 -7.32
N LEU A 302 10.62 3.16 -7.61
CA LEU A 302 11.02 2.55 -8.88
C LEU A 302 10.39 1.16 -9.08
N ILE A 303 10.35 0.35 -8.01
CA ILE A 303 9.79 -1.00 -8.06
C ILE A 303 8.27 -0.93 -8.26
N ALA A 304 7.58 -0.01 -7.58
CA ALA A 304 6.16 0.22 -7.78
C ALA A 304 5.84 0.60 -9.23
N ILE A 305 6.60 1.51 -9.84
CA ILE A 305 6.41 1.91 -11.24
C ILE A 305 6.61 0.72 -12.18
N ARG A 306 7.66 -0.08 -11.98
CA ARG A 306 7.91 -1.27 -12.80
C ARG A 306 6.77 -2.28 -12.70
N GLU A 307 6.31 -2.59 -11.49
CA GLU A 307 5.20 -3.52 -11.25
C GLU A 307 3.92 -3.07 -11.97
N ILE A 308 3.61 -1.78 -11.90
CA ILE A 308 2.35 -1.21 -12.41
C ILE A 308 2.40 -1.06 -13.92
N HIS A 309 3.53 -0.57 -14.45
CA HIS A 309 3.73 -0.48 -15.90
C HIS A 309 3.70 -1.86 -16.56
N ASN A 310 4.28 -2.89 -15.92
CA ASN A 310 4.21 -4.27 -16.43
C ASN A 310 2.77 -4.79 -16.50
N LEU A 311 1.93 -4.47 -15.51
CA LEU A 311 0.54 -4.94 -15.44
C LEU A 311 -0.40 -4.20 -16.37
N HIS A 312 -0.33 -2.87 -16.39
CA HIS A 312 -1.34 -2.04 -17.06
C HIS A 312 -0.86 -1.52 -18.40
N GLY A 313 0.45 -1.32 -18.59
CA GLY A 313 0.98 -0.57 -19.73
C GLY A 313 0.50 0.90 -19.77
N LEU A 314 -0.09 1.40 -18.68
CA LEU A 314 -0.68 2.74 -18.57
C LEU A 314 0.16 3.64 -17.68
N VAL A 315 0.05 4.95 -17.94
CA VAL A 315 0.61 6.00 -17.09
C VAL A 315 -0.29 6.18 -15.86
N PRO A 316 0.24 6.08 -14.63
CA PRO A 316 -0.55 6.33 -13.42
C PRO A 316 -1.08 7.78 -13.40
N ALA A 317 -2.30 7.97 -12.91
CA ALA A 317 -2.92 9.30 -12.81
C ALA A 317 -2.44 10.10 -11.57
N LEU A 318 -1.94 9.41 -10.55
CA LEU A 318 -1.40 10.03 -9.34
C LEU A 318 -0.30 9.16 -8.75
N PHE A 319 0.85 9.75 -8.45
CA PHE A 319 1.97 9.07 -7.80
C PHE A 319 2.48 9.86 -6.61
N VAL A 320 2.39 9.29 -5.42
CA VAL A 320 2.84 9.91 -4.17
C VAL A 320 3.88 9.01 -3.49
N SER A 321 5.09 9.53 -3.32
CA SER A 321 6.15 8.88 -2.56
C SER A 321 6.44 9.66 -1.28
N ILE A 322 6.32 8.99 -0.13
CA ILE A 322 6.54 9.59 1.19
C ILE A 322 7.82 8.99 1.82
N GLY A 323 8.77 9.86 2.11
CA GLY A 323 10.05 9.53 2.72
C GLY A 323 10.05 9.61 4.25
N THR A 324 11.16 9.17 4.85
CA THR A 324 11.36 9.13 6.32
C THR A 324 12.51 10.04 6.78
N GLY A 325 12.74 11.15 6.09
CA GLY A 325 13.79 12.12 6.38
C GLY A 325 14.80 12.25 5.25
N LEU A 326 15.16 13.48 4.91
CA LEU A 326 16.24 13.78 3.96
C LEU A 326 17.55 14.01 4.72
N LYS A 327 18.60 13.24 4.39
CA LYS A 327 19.96 13.59 4.76
C LYS A 327 20.53 14.50 3.67
N VAL A 328 20.63 15.80 3.94
CA VAL A 328 21.34 16.72 3.03
C VAL A 328 22.82 16.31 3.06
N SER A 329 23.34 15.84 1.92
CA SER A 329 24.76 15.47 1.84
C SER A 329 25.60 16.74 1.87
N ALA A 330 26.63 16.77 2.74
CA ALA A 330 27.63 17.85 2.78
C ALA A 330 28.37 18.04 1.44
N ASP A 331 28.27 17.06 0.53
CA ASP A 331 28.87 17.07 -0.80
C ASP A 331 28.25 18.10 -1.76
N ALA A 332 27.09 18.70 -1.42
CA ALA A 332 26.55 19.84 -2.15
C ALA A 332 27.37 21.14 -1.92
N GLN A 333 28.29 21.16 -0.95
CA GLN A 333 29.21 22.29 -0.69
C GLN A 333 30.65 22.04 -1.15
N ASN A 334 31.03 20.81 -1.54
CA ASN A 334 32.40 20.49 -1.96
C ASN A 334 32.42 19.86 -3.36
N ASN A 335 32.26 20.71 -4.38
CA ASN A 335 32.76 20.40 -5.71
C ASN A 335 34.30 20.54 -5.69
N GLY A 336 35.01 19.42 -5.53
CA GLY A 336 36.45 19.43 -5.69
C GLY A 336 37.13 18.13 -5.28
N LEU A 337 37.78 17.50 -6.26
CA LEU A 337 38.82 16.47 -6.16
C LEU A 337 38.31 15.02 -6.09
N ALA A 338 38.15 14.46 -7.29
CA ALA A 338 38.23 13.04 -7.54
C ALA A 338 39.64 12.52 -7.19
N ASN A 339 39.74 11.66 -6.18
CA ASN A 339 40.94 10.87 -5.94
C ASN A 339 40.68 9.43 -6.37
N GLY A 340 41.28 9.08 -7.51
CA GLY A 340 41.45 7.71 -7.95
C GLY A 340 42.49 6.98 -7.10
N ALA A 341 42.20 5.72 -6.78
CA ALA A 341 43.21 4.77 -6.31
C ALA A 341 42.86 3.38 -6.87
N ASN A 342 43.50 3.06 -7.99
CA ASN A 342 43.65 1.69 -8.46
C ASN A 342 44.59 0.95 -7.50
N GLY A 343 44.16 -0.22 -7.04
CA GLY A 343 44.97 -1.15 -6.26
C GLY A 343 44.79 -2.56 -6.78
N ASP A 344 45.66 -2.97 -7.70
CA ASP A 344 45.81 -4.32 -8.21
C ASP A 344 46.08 -5.33 -7.09
N ILE A 345 45.35 -6.45 -7.07
CA ILE A 345 45.71 -7.63 -6.26
C ILE A 345 45.88 -8.82 -7.20
N ARG A 346 47.14 -9.14 -7.53
CA ARG A 346 47.54 -10.40 -8.16
C ARG A 346 47.73 -11.49 -7.10
N THR A 347 46.91 -12.54 -7.26
CA THR A 347 47.21 -13.98 -7.15
C THR A 347 47.93 -14.55 -5.92
N LEU A 348 47.18 -15.34 -5.14
CA LEU A 348 47.64 -16.63 -4.59
C LEU A 348 46.49 -17.65 -4.71
N ARG A 349 46.60 -18.57 -5.67
CA ARG A 349 45.62 -19.63 -5.96
C ARG A 349 46.05 -20.89 -5.23
N ARG A 350 45.43 -21.20 -4.10
CA ARG A 350 45.40 -22.57 -3.52
C ARG A 350 43.99 -23.14 -3.70
N ALA A 351 43.92 -24.40 -4.11
CA ALA A 351 42.70 -25.12 -4.43
C ALA A 351 41.73 -25.12 -3.23
N ALA A 352 40.77 -24.21 -3.25
CA ALA A 352 39.61 -24.23 -2.39
C ALA A 352 38.53 -25.06 -3.09
N THR A 353 37.94 -26.02 -2.39
CA THR A 353 36.75 -26.75 -2.86
C THR A 353 35.62 -25.75 -3.15
N ARG A 354 34.70 -26.08 -4.06
CA ARG A 354 33.58 -25.16 -4.43
C ARG A 354 32.79 -24.70 -3.20
N ASP A 355 32.70 -25.53 -2.16
CA ASP A 355 32.00 -25.20 -0.91
C ASP A 355 32.77 -24.21 -0.03
N ASP A 356 34.10 -24.29 0.03
CA ASP A 356 34.93 -23.32 0.76
C ASP A 356 34.93 -21.95 0.10
N VAL A 357 34.96 -21.91 -1.24
CA VAL A 357 34.85 -20.67 -2.01
C VAL A 357 33.48 -20.02 -1.76
N ARG A 358 32.41 -20.82 -1.80
CA ARG A 358 31.04 -20.36 -1.55
C ARG A 358 30.90 -19.85 -0.12
N ARG A 359 31.36 -20.60 0.89
CA ARG A 359 31.31 -20.18 2.30
C ARG A 359 32.13 -18.91 2.57
N LYS A 360 33.30 -18.76 1.95
CA LYS A 360 34.13 -17.53 2.02
C LYS A 360 33.47 -16.34 1.31
N GLN A 361 32.85 -16.54 0.15
CA GLN A 361 32.07 -15.49 -0.54
C GLN A 361 30.85 -15.07 0.27
N PHE A 362 30.10 -16.02 0.83
CA PHE A 362 28.99 -15.73 1.74
C PHE A 362 29.46 -14.94 2.96
N LEU A 363 30.54 -15.36 3.61
CA LEU A 363 31.08 -14.68 4.79
C LEU A 363 31.59 -13.28 4.44
N LYS A 364 32.29 -13.11 3.30
CA LYS A 364 32.73 -11.80 2.79
C LYS A 364 31.54 -10.87 2.56
N LYS A 365 30.48 -11.35 1.90
CA LYS A 365 29.24 -10.60 1.67
C LYS A 365 28.54 -10.23 2.98
N TYR A 366 28.54 -11.14 3.97
CA TYR A 366 28.00 -10.86 5.31
C TYR A 366 28.80 -9.78 6.07
N ILE A 367 30.13 -9.79 5.94
CA ILE A 367 30.99 -8.76 6.54
C ILE A 367 30.78 -7.41 5.86
N GLU A 368 30.67 -7.39 4.53
CA GLU A 368 30.40 -6.19 3.73
C GLU A 368 29.03 -5.58 4.08
N ILE A 369 27.99 -6.41 4.16
CA ILE A 369 26.68 -6.04 4.71
C ILE A 369 26.84 -5.41 6.09
N GLY A 370 27.59 -6.05 6.99
CA GLY A 370 27.83 -5.55 8.35
C GLY A 370 28.52 -4.17 8.41
N LYS A 371 29.29 -3.80 7.38
CA LYS A 371 30.01 -2.51 7.29
C LYS A 371 29.14 -1.40 6.70
N HIS A 372 28.32 -1.68 5.69
CA HIS A 372 27.63 -0.63 4.91
C HIS A 372 26.11 -0.57 5.10
N TRP A 373 25.49 -1.52 5.82
CA TRP A 373 24.02 -1.61 5.95
C TRP A 373 23.33 -0.32 6.43
N LYS A 374 23.92 0.41 7.39
CA LYS A 374 23.32 1.66 7.90
C LYS A 374 23.12 2.67 6.79
N ASN A 375 24.09 2.81 5.89
CA ASN A 375 24.02 3.77 4.79
C ASN A 375 22.92 3.39 3.80
N TRP A 376 22.77 2.11 3.47
CA TRP A 376 21.73 1.66 2.53
C TRP A 376 20.31 1.85 3.10
N MET A 377 20.11 1.57 4.38
CA MET A 377 18.79 1.73 5.01
C MET A 377 18.40 3.19 5.32
N VAL A 378 19.36 4.13 5.31
CA VAL A 378 19.05 5.57 5.50
C VAL A 378 19.07 6.35 4.20
N ASP A 379 19.56 5.76 3.11
CA ASP A 379 19.59 6.39 1.80
C ASP A 379 18.25 6.20 1.08
N CYS A 380 17.36 7.15 1.33
CA CYS A 380 16.02 7.24 0.73
C CYS A 380 16.04 7.80 -0.70
N GLU A 381 17.18 8.32 -1.15
CA GLU A 381 17.32 8.99 -2.44
C GLU A 381 18.22 8.16 -3.40
N GLY A 382 19.07 7.26 -2.90
CA GLY A 382 19.91 6.36 -3.68
C GLY A 382 21.18 7.02 -4.25
N MET A 383 22.11 6.20 -4.78
CA MET A 383 23.36 6.65 -5.44
C MET A 383 23.14 7.62 -6.64
N ASN A 384 21.93 7.70 -7.19
CA ASN A 384 21.53 8.63 -8.25
C ASN A 384 20.49 9.69 -7.79
N GLY A 385 20.15 9.75 -6.50
CA GLY A 385 19.08 10.60 -5.99
C GLY A 385 17.67 10.24 -6.52
N THR A 386 16.67 11.08 -6.22
CA THR A 386 15.33 11.05 -6.84
C THR A 386 15.35 11.00 -8.37
N ASN A 387 16.44 11.44 -9.01
CA ASN A 387 16.57 11.48 -10.46
C ASN A 387 16.47 10.08 -11.11
N GLY A 388 16.85 9.00 -10.40
CA GLY A 388 16.79 7.65 -10.93
C GLY A 388 15.37 7.18 -11.26
N TRP A 389 14.45 7.28 -10.29
CA TRP A 389 13.06 6.83 -10.48
C TRP A 389 12.20 7.87 -11.21
N ARG A 390 12.45 9.17 -11.00
CA ARG A 390 11.78 10.24 -11.77
C ARG A 390 12.13 10.18 -13.27
N GLY A 391 13.34 9.75 -13.62
CA GLY A 391 13.72 9.47 -15.01
C GLY A 391 12.84 8.38 -15.64
N HIS A 392 12.55 7.31 -14.89
CA HIS A 392 11.65 6.25 -15.32
C HIS A 392 10.19 6.74 -15.40
N CYS A 393 9.73 7.57 -14.46
CA CYS A 393 8.43 8.25 -14.57
C CYS A 393 8.32 9.03 -15.89
N ARG A 394 9.33 9.86 -16.21
CA ARG A 394 9.36 10.62 -17.46
C ARG A 394 9.38 9.73 -18.70
N ALA A 395 10.10 8.60 -18.65
CA ALA A 395 10.16 7.64 -19.76
C ALA A 395 8.80 7.02 -20.07
N ILE A 396 7.93 6.87 -19.06
CA ILE A 396 6.54 6.41 -19.25
C ILE A 396 5.54 7.56 -19.40
N GLY A 397 5.99 8.81 -19.54
CA GLY A 397 5.11 9.98 -19.68
C GLY A 397 4.47 10.50 -18.38
N LEU A 398 4.87 10.01 -17.21
CA LEU A 398 4.43 10.53 -15.91
C LEU A 398 5.20 11.80 -15.54
N THR A 399 4.72 12.94 -16.04
CA THR A 399 5.29 14.27 -15.78
C THR A 399 4.47 15.11 -14.80
N GLU A 400 3.17 14.84 -14.70
CA GLU A 400 2.24 15.54 -13.81
C GLU A 400 1.81 14.65 -12.65
N HIS A 401 1.26 15.26 -11.59
CA HIS A 401 0.76 14.57 -10.40
C HIS A 401 1.76 13.59 -9.75
N LEU A 402 3.05 13.91 -9.86
CA LEU A 402 4.18 13.13 -9.35
C LEU A 402 4.83 13.84 -8.15
N TYR A 403 4.55 13.34 -6.95
CA TYR A 403 4.96 13.99 -5.71
C TYR A 403 5.95 13.15 -4.91
N ARG A 404 6.99 13.81 -4.42
CA ARG A 404 7.92 13.27 -3.42
C ARG A 404 7.85 14.15 -2.19
N LEU A 405 7.30 13.60 -1.11
CA LEU A 405 7.17 14.27 0.17
C LEU A 405 8.20 13.64 1.11
N ASN A 406 9.26 14.37 1.44
CA ASN A 406 10.27 13.86 2.35
C ASN A 406 10.55 14.95 3.39
N VAL A 407 10.32 14.65 4.66
CA VAL A 407 10.46 15.63 5.75
C VAL A 407 11.92 16.10 5.81
N GLU A 408 12.13 17.38 5.56
CA GLU A 408 13.44 18.02 5.60
C GLU A 408 13.83 18.37 7.06
N GLY A 409 15.08 18.77 7.28
CA GLY A 409 15.59 19.12 8.62
C GLY A 409 16.11 17.92 9.41
N ASP A 410 15.93 17.94 10.74
CA ASP A 410 16.66 17.06 11.67
C ASP A 410 16.04 15.65 11.81
N LEU A 411 14.95 15.33 11.11
CA LEU A 411 14.33 13.99 11.21
C LEU A 411 15.32 12.87 10.88
N HIS A 412 16.25 13.12 9.95
CA HIS A 412 17.26 12.15 9.55
C HIS A 412 18.25 11.80 10.68
N THR A 413 18.39 12.65 11.71
CA THR A 413 19.32 12.46 12.83
C THR A 413 18.83 11.42 13.83
N ILE A 414 17.53 11.10 13.84
CA ILE A 414 16.93 10.14 14.75
C ILE A 414 17.43 8.73 14.40
N PRO A 415 18.01 7.99 15.35
CA PRO A 415 18.33 6.57 15.16
C PRO A 415 17.09 5.76 14.80
N LEU A 416 17.25 4.76 13.93
CA LEU A 416 16.14 3.94 13.40
C LEU A 416 15.36 3.18 14.48
N ASP A 417 15.93 3.04 15.67
CA ASP A 417 15.42 2.30 16.81
C ASP A 417 15.24 3.17 18.05
N ASP A 418 15.30 4.50 17.90
CA ASP A 418 15.10 5.43 19.02
C ASP A 418 13.66 5.34 19.55
N TRP A 419 13.50 5.03 20.83
CA TRP A 419 12.19 4.93 21.47
C TRP A 419 12.30 5.35 22.93
N ARG A 420 12.10 6.66 23.17
CA ARG A 420 12.29 7.30 24.47
C ARG A 420 11.01 8.00 24.92
N PRO A 421 10.57 7.87 26.18
CA PRO A 421 11.00 6.85 27.15
C PRO A 421 10.69 5.43 26.65
N SER A 422 11.42 4.41 27.10
CA SER A 422 11.33 3.05 26.52
C SER A 422 9.94 2.41 26.63
N ASN A 423 9.10 2.83 27.56
CA ASN A 423 7.74 2.32 27.71
C ASN A 423 6.70 2.99 26.80
N THR A 424 6.89 4.24 26.40
CA THR A 424 5.88 5.05 25.69
C THR A 424 6.33 5.61 24.35
N GLY A 425 7.64 5.80 24.15
CA GLY A 425 8.22 6.44 22.97
C GLY A 425 7.89 7.94 22.84
N GLU A 426 7.31 8.54 23.88
CA GLU A 426 6.68 9.85 23.80
C GLU A 426 7.63 10.98 23.39
N ASP A 427 8.86 11.03 23.92
CA ASP A 427 9.84 12.05 23.56
C ASP A 427 10.28 11.93 22.10
N THR A 428 10.52 10.69 21.65
CA THR A 428 10.88 10.44 20.25
C THR A 428 9.73 10.83 19.32
N LEU A 429 8.50 10.44 19.65
CA LEU A 429 7.32 10.76 18.83
C LEU A 429 7.05 12.27 18.79
N LYS A 430 7.11 12.98 19.93
CA LYS A 430 6.97 14.44 19.99
C LYS A 430 7.99 15.15 19.12
N PHE A 431 9.24 14.69 19.11
CA PHE A 431 10.26 15.27 18.24
C PHE A 431 9.95 15.01 16.76
N ILE A 432 9.52 13.79 16.40
CA ILE A 432 9.08 13.48 15.02
C ILE A 432 7.90 14.36 14.60
N GLU A 433 6.89 14.51 15.47
CA GLU A 433 5.72 15.35 15.25
C GLU A 433 6.13 16.81 15.02
N ALA A 434 6.99 17.37 15.87
CA ALA A 434 7.45 18.75 15.74
C ALA A 434 8.19 19.01 14.42
N GLN A 435 9.07 18.10 13.99
CA GLN A 435 9.76 18.23 12.69
C GLN A 435 8.79 18.07 11.51
N THR A 436 7.85 17.14 11.62
CA THR A 436 6.86 16.89 10.56
C THR A 436 5.90 18.07 10.41
N GLU A 437 5.41 18.64 11.51
CA GLU A 437 4.52 19.81 11.47
C GLU A 437 5.19 21.05 10.88
N ARG A 438 6.49 21.27 11.14
CA ARG A 438 7.26 22.33 10.47
C ARG A 438 7.30 22.14 8.95
N TYR A 439 7.59 20.93 8.49
CA TYR A 439 7.59 20.59 7.08
C TYR A 439 6.19 20.74 6.45
N LEU A 440 5.14 20.28 7.14
CA LEU A 440 3.75 20.42 6.68
C LEU A 440 3.26 21.88 6.66
N ALA A 441 3.90 22.77 7.41
CA ALA A 441 3.58 24.19 7.43
C ALA A 441 4.10 24.94 6.18
N GLU A 442 5.07 24.38 5.46
CA GLU A 442 5.64 24.99 4.24
C GLU A 442 4.57 25.21 3.16
N PRO A 443 4.50 26.40 2.53
CA PRO A 443 3.52 26.69 1.48
C PRO A 443 3.54 25.68 0.33
N ARG A 444 4.75 25.36 -0.17
CA ARG A 444 4.95 24.36 -1.23
C ARG A 444 4.35 23.00 -0.87
N VAL A 445 4.54 22.55 0.37
CA VAL A 445 4.03 21.25 0.84
C VAL A 445 2.51 21.27 0.96
N LYS A 446 1.93 22.38 1.44
CA LYS A 446 0.46 22.58 1.46
C LYS A 446 -0.16 22.54 0.07
N ASP A 447 0.51 23.11 -0.93
CA ASP A 447 0.07 23.09 -2.32
C ASP A 447 0.13 21.67 -2.91
N TYR A 448 1.21 20.93 -2.62
CA TYR A 448 1.31 19.52 -3.01
C TYR A 448 0.20 18.68 -2.36
N ILE A 449 -0.02 18.82 -1.06
CA ILE A 449 -1.07 18.08 -0.34
C ILE A 449 -2.46 18.41 -0.89
N THR A 450 -2.73 19.68 -1.18
CA THR A 450 -4.01 20.08 -1.78
C THR A 450 -4.18 19.50 -3.19
N SER A 451 -3.12 19.49 -4.00
CA SER A 451 -3.16 18.94 -5.37
C SER A 451 -3.34 17.42 -5.37
N ILE A 452 -2.65 16.72 -4.47
CA ILE A 452 -2.82 15.28 -4.24
C ILE A 452 -4.26 14.96 -3.83
N ALA A 453 -4.76 15.67 -2.81
CA ALA A 453 -6.09 15.43 -2.27
C ALA A 453 -7.19 15.69 -3.29
N ARG A 454 -7.09 16.79 -4.08
CA ARG A 454 -8.02 17.07 -5.17
C ARG A 454 -8.04 15.95 -6.21
N LYS A 455 -6.88 15.51 -6.69
CA LYS A 455 -6.81 14.45 -7.71
C LYS A 455 -7.33 13.11 -7.19
N ALA A 456 -7.02 12.78 -5.94
CA ALA A 456 -7.50 11.58 -5.28
C ALA A 456 -9.04 11.58 -5.11
N VAL A 457 -9.62 12.70 -4.68
CA VAL A 457 -11.09 12.85 -4.53
C VAL A 457 -11.79 12.82 -5.88
N GLU A 458 -11.24 13.49 -6.90
CA GLU A 458 -11.77 13.47 -8.27
C GLU A 458 -11.92 12.03 -8.77
N ILE A 459 -10.82 11.25 -8.73
CA ILE A 459 -10.82 9.85 -9.17
C ILE A 459 -11.77 9.01 -8.31
N ARG A 460 -11.75 9.16 -6.98
CA ARG A 460 -12.66 8.42 -6.09
C ARG A 460 -14.12 8.69 -6.43
N ARG A 461 -14.51 9.95 -6.63
CA ARG A 461 -15.90 10.33 -6.95
C ARG A 461 -16.32 9.80 -8.31
N GLN A 462 -15.45 9.86 -9.31
CA GLN A 462 -15.72 9.22 -10.62
C GLN A 462 -15.92 7.70 -10.48
N ARG A 463 -15.13 7.02 -9.64
CA ARG A 463 -15.31 5.59 -9.36
C ARG A 463 -16.56 5.32 -8.56
N ALA A 464 -16.85 6.14 -7.56
CA ALA A 464 -18.08 6.11 -6.76
C ALA A 464 -19.33 6.46 -7.58
N ALA A 465 -19.19 6.83 -8.85
CA ALA A 465 -20.27 6.92 -9.83
C ALA A 465 -20.52 5.58 -10.59
N THR A 466 -19.67 4.56 -10.40
CA THR A 466 -19.76 3.22 -11.02
C THR A 466 -20.19 2.13 -10.03
N GLU A 467 -20.81 1.05 -10.54
CA GLU A 467 -21.27 -0.09 -9.72
C GLU A 467 -20.13 -0.85 -9.02
N GLN A 468 -18.94 -0.86 -9.63
CA GLN A 468 -17.75 -1.52 -9.09
C GLN A 468 -17.32 -0.94 -7.74
N TRP A 469 -17.62 0.35 -7.49
CA TRP A 469 -17.26 1.01 -6.24
C TRP A 469 -17.83 0.31 -5.02
N GLU A 470 -19.08 -0.15 -5.10
CA GLU A 470 -19.74 -0.80 -4.00
C GLU A 470 -18.97 -2.06 -3.56
N ARG A 471 -18.60 -2.91 -4.53
CA ARG A 471 -17.79 -4.10 -4.28
C ARG A 471 -16.39 -3.76 -3.79
N PHE A 472 -15.77 -2.73 -4.35
CA PHE A 472 -14.42 -2.26 -4.01
C PHE A 472 -14.34 -1.63 -2.61
N ALA A 473 -15.37 -0.93 -2.16
CA ALA A 473 -15.38 -0.20 -0.90
C ALA A 473 -15.87 -1.06 0.27
N VAL A 474 -17.00 -1.76 0.12
CA VAL A 474 -17.74 -2.37 1.24
C VAL A 474 -17.84 -3.90 1.22
N ASP A 475 -17.11 -4.58 0.33
CA ASP A 475 -17.11 -6.06 0.21
C ASP A 475 -18.47 -6.71 -0.06
N VAL A 476 -19.40 -6.00 -0.69
CA VAL A 476 -20.74 -6.53 -0.91
C VAL A 476 -20.69 -7.79 -1.79
N ILE A 477 -21.51 -8.77 -1.41
CA ILE A 477 -21.85 -9.95 -2.22
C ILE A 477 -23.35 -9.89 -2.43
N TYR A 478 -23.81 -10.28 -3.62
CA TYR A 478 -25.23 -10.26 -3.94
C TYR A 478 -25.83 -11.67 -3.85
N ARG A 479 -27.03 -11.78 -3.27
CA ARG A 479 -27.79 -13.03 -3.21
C ARG A 479 -29.18 -12.80 -3.78
N CYS A 480 -29.57 -13.63 -4.74
CA CYS A 480 -30.92 -13.53 -5.27
C CYS A 480 -31.92 -14.03 -4.21
N SER A 481 -32.98 -13.26 -3.96
CA SER A 481 -34.07 -13.64 -3.03
C SER A 481 -34.85 -14.87 -3.50
N ASP A 482 -34.83 -15.14 -4.80
CA ASP A 482 -35.70 -16.13 -5.45
C ASP A 482 -34.93 -17.41 -5.84
N CYS A 483 -33.63 -17.47 -5.56
CA CYS A 483 -32.80 -18.66 -5.78
C CYS A 483 -32.09 -19.06 -4.48
N ASP A 484 -32.32 -20.29 -4.03
CA ASP A 484 -31.83 -20.76 -2.72
C ASP A 484 -30.30 -20.83 -2.57
N THR A 485 -29.51 -20.77 -3.66
CA THR A 485 -28.06 -21.09 -3.60
C THR A 485 -27.12 -20.19 -4.37
N LYS A 486 -27.60 -19.29 -5.25
CA LYS A 486 -26.70 -18.53 -6.13
C LYS A 486 -26.22 -17.22 -5.52
N LYS A 487 -24.90 -17.07 -5.47
CA LYS A 487 -24.19 -15.85 -5.07
C LYS A 487 -23.61 -15.18 -6.31
N TYR A 488 -23.75 -13.87 -6.37
CA TYR A 488 -23.21 -13.05 -7.44
C TYR A 488 -22.17 -12.09 -6.88
N ASP A 489 -21.04 -12.07 -7.56
CA ASP A 489 -19.93 -11.20 -7.18
C ASP A 489 -20.22 -9.73 -7.50
N THR A 490 -20.85 -9.44 -8.64
CA THR A 490 -21.07 -8.06 -9.09
C THR A 490 -22.55 -7.79 -9.24
N ARG A 491 -22.91 -6.51 -9.11
CA ARG A 491 -24.29 -6.05 -9.30
C ARG A 491 -24.78 -6.38 -10.70
N ALA A 492 -23.91 -6.22 -11.72
CA ALA A 492 -24.25 -6.53 -13.09
C ALA A 492 -24.49 -8.02 -13.34
N LYS A 493 -23.71 -8.93 -12.71
CA LYS A 493 -23.99 -10.37 -12.79
C LYS A 493 -25.34 -10.73 -12.18
N LEU A 494 -25.71 -10.11 -11.05
CA LEU A 494 -27.06 -10.29 -10.50
C LEU A 494 -28.13 -9.71 -11.43
N ARG A 495 -27.88 -8.54 -12.04
CA ARG A 495 -28.79 -7.91 -13.02
C ARG A 495 -29.03 -8.83 -14.21
N GLU A 496 -27.97 -9.35 -14.81
CA GLU A 496 -28.05 -10.28 -15.94
C GLU A 496 -28.87 -11.52 -15.58
N HIS A 497 -28.67 -12.06 -14.38
CA HIS A 497 -29.46 -13.18 -13.87
C HIS A 497 -30.95 -12.85 -13.72
N LEU A 498 -31.30 -11.71 -13.10
CA LEU A 498 -32.68 -11.26 -12.92
C LEU A 498 -33.39 -10.95 -14.25
N GLN A 499 -32.64 -10.44 -15.24
CA GLN A 499 -33.15 -10.13 -16.57
C GLN A 499 -33.31 -11.35 -17.49
N LYS A 500 -32.51 -12.41 -17.29
CA LYS A 500 -32.65 -13.66 -18.06
C LYS A 500 -33.85 -14.49 -17.60
N GLY A 501 -34.22 -14.43 -16.32
CA GLY A 501 -35.45 -15.04 -15.78
C GLY A 501 -35.53 -16.58 -15.88
N THR A 502 -34.52 -17.27 -16.41
CA THR A 502 -34.57 -18.72 -16.69
C THR A 502 -34.55 -19.60 -15.43
N GLU A 503 -34.22 -19.03 -14.27
CA GLU A 503 -34.05 -19.76 -13.01
C GLU A 503 -35.01 -19.29 -11.90
N HIS A 504 -35.87 -18.33 -12.20
CA HIS A 504 -36.90 -17.82 -11.30
C HIS A 504 -38.25 -18.40 -11.68
N ARG A 505 -39.09 -18.73 -10.70
CA ARG A 505 -40.47 -19.18 -10.94
C ARG A 505 -41.42 -18.02 -11.32
N ARG A 506 -40.87 -16.85 -11.67
CA ARG A 506 -41.55 -15.56 -11.91
C ARG A 506 -41.16 -14.99 -13.28
N GLU A 507 -42.02 -14.13 -13.81
CA GLU A 507 -41.83 -13.45 -15.10
C GLU A 507 -40.55 -12.61 -15.13
N ARG A 508 -40.00 -12.45 -16.34
CA ARG A 508 -38.82 -11.62 -16.63
C ARG A 508 -39.04 -10.20 -16.09
N MET A 509 -38.09 -9.66 -15.34
CA MET A 509 -38.18 -8.27 -14.86
C MET A 509 -37.89 -7.31 -16.01
N VAL A 510 -38.91 -6.57 -16.45
CA VAL A 510 -38.84 -5.59 -17.55
C VAL A 510 -38.93 -4.15 -17.01
N ASP A 511 -39.35 -3.94 -15.77
CA ASP A 511 -39.31 -2.61 -15.15
C ASP A 511 -37.92 -2.31 -14.56
N GLY A 512 -37.28 -1.24 -15.04
CA GLY A 512 -35.94 -0.83 -14.60
C GLY A 512 -35.89 -0.38 -13.15
N ARG A 513 -36.99 0.19 -12.63
CA ARG A 513 -37.05 0.69 -11.25
C ARG A 513 -37.18 -0.46 -10.25
N GLU A 514 -38.13 -1.36 -10.48
CA GLU A 514 -38.30 -2.59 -9.68
C GLU A 514 -36.99 -3.42 -9.65
N LEU A 515 -36.30 -3.52 -10.80
CA LEU A 515 -35.02 -4.21 -10.89
C LEU A 515 -33.95 -3.57 -9.98
N GLU A 516 -33.81 -2.24 -9.96
CA GLU A 516 -32.84 -1.55 -9.10
C GLU A 516 -33.16 -1.65 -7.60
N GLU A 517 -34.44 -1.62 -7.24
CA GLU A 517 -34.87 -1.86 -5.85
C GLU A 517 -34.51 -3.27 -5.40
N LYS A 518 -34.79 -4.28 -6.23
CA LYS A 518 -34.47 -5.67 -5.93
C LYS A 518 -32.97 -5.94 -5.88
N LEU A 519 -32.19 -5.35 -6.78
CA LEU A 519 -30.73 -5.39 -6.74
C LEU A 519 -30.17 -4.76 -5.45
N SER A 520 -30.81 -3.71 -4.93
CA SER A 520 -30.42 -3.05 -3.69
C SER A 520 -30.82 -3.88 -2.46
N ALA A 521 -31.99 -4.51 -2.47
CA ALA A 521 -32.44 -5.41 -1.40
C ALA A 521 -31.62 -6.72 -1.34
N SER A 522 -31.02 -7.13 -2.46
CA SER A 522 -30.22 -8.36 -2.59
C SER A 522 -28.78 -8.24 -2.07
N ARG A 523 -28.43 -7.11 -1.43
CA ARG A 523 -27.10 -6.85 -0.87
C ARG A 523 -26.90 -7.69 0.40
N SER A 524 -25.90 -8.56 0.38
CA SER A 524 -25.34 -9.17 1.58
C SER A 524 -23.95 -8.58 1.79
N PHE A 525 -23.83 -7.73 2.79
CA PHE A 525 -22.52 -7.45 3.35
C PHE A 525 -21.94 -8.76 3.91
N ARG A 526 -20.62 -8.91 3.94
CA ARG A 526 -20.02 -10.11 4.54
C ARG A 526 -20.60 -10.28 5.95
N PRO A 527 -21.18 -11.45 6.26
CA PRO A 527 -21.82 -11.65 7.55
C PRO A 527 -20.77 -11.72 8.66
N ASP A 528 -21.06 -11.11 9.82
CA ASP A 528 -20.63 -11.67 11.10
C ASP A 528 -21.00 -13.15 11.10
N ARG A 529 -20.13 -14.04 11.59
CA ARG A 529 -20.48 -15.47 11.65
C ARG A 529 -21.87 -15.59 12.29
N PRO A 530 -22.78 -16.43 11.75
CA PRO A 530 -23.92 -16.83 12.55
C PRO A 530 -23.34 -17.44 13.83
N GLY A 531 -23.64 -16.79 14.97
CA GLY A 531 -23.25 -17.28 16.28
C GLY A 531 -23.64 -18.76 16.40
N GLU A 532 -22.82 -19.50 17.12
CA GLU A 532 -23.10 -20.87 17.52
C GLU A 532 -24.48 -20.95 18.18
N THR A 533 -25.53 -21.20 17.40
CA THR A 533 -26.76 -21.77 17.93
C THR A 533 -26.46 -23.25 18.13
N GLY A 534 -26.19 -23.57 19.39
CA GLY A 534 -25.95 -24.87 20.01
C GLY A 534 -26.03 -26.14 19.16
N ARG A 535 -24.99 -26.96 19.31
CA ARG A 535 -25.12 -28.38 19.62
C ARG A 535 -24.03 -28.81 20.59
#